data_AF-A0A2V9T1T9-F1
#
_entry.id   AF-A0A2V9T1T9-F1
#
_cell.length_a   1.000
_cell.length_b   1.000
_cell.length_c   1.000
_cell.angle_alpha   90.00
_cell.angle_beta   90.00
_cell.angle_gamma   90.00
#
_symmetry.space_group_name_H-M   'P 1'
#
loop_
_entity.id
_entity.type
_entity.pdbx_description
1 polymer ?
#
loop_
_entity_poly.entity_id
_entity_poly.type
_entity_poly.pdbx_seq_one_letter_code
_entity_poly.pdbx_strand_id
1 'polypeptide(L)'
;MKTSIISFTILCSVMFAFAQGARPIPPGIRQADHTIEQSEKNLPPPLYQRSPTDLAKLRHDADELASLAQSIPPSVEQTTKGALPKDLADRLKKIEKLAKQLRSQISQ
;
A
#
# COMPACT_ATOMS: atom_id res chain seq x y z
N MET A 1 -14.90 -48.86 -23.22
CA MET A 1 -13.62 -48.38 -23.81
C MET A 1 -13.84 -47.60 -25.11
N LYS A 2 -14.66 -46.54 -25.14
CA LYS A 2 -14.93 -45.81 -26.42
C LYS A 2 -15.15 -44.29 -26.29
N THR A 3 -15.17 -43.71 -25.09
CA THR A 3 -15.38 -42.26 -24.91
C THR A 3 -14.10 -41.47 -24.68
N SER A 4 -12.95 -42.13 -24.54
CA SER A 4 -11.69 -41.47 -24.16
C SER A 4 -10.90 -40.86 -25.32
N ILE A 5 -11.32 -41.04 -26.58
CA ILE A 5 -10.56 -40.58 -27.75
C ILE A 5 -11.07 -39.23 -28.27
N ILE A 6 -12.31 -38.84 -27.95
CA ILE A 6 -12.93 -37.61 -28.47
C ILE A 6 -12.43 -36.36 -27.70
N SER A 7 -11.92 -36.53 -26.48
CA SER A 7 -11.39 -35.41 -25.69
C SER A 7 -9.98 -34.99 -26.07
N PHE A 8 -9.22 -35.81 -26.80
CA PHE A 8 -7.81 -35.52 -27.12
C PHE A 8 -7.64 -34.71 -28.43
N THR A 9 -8.67 -34.60 -29.26
CA THR A 9 -8.61 -33.87 -30.54
C THR A 9 -9.08 -32.42 -30.46
N ILE A 10 -9.64 -31.98 -29.34
CA ILE A 10 -10.05 -30.57 -29.10
C ILE A 10 -9.02 -29.83 -28.21
N LEU A 11 -7.75 -30.25 -28.26
CA LEU A 11 -6.65 -29.53 -27.60
C LEU A 11 -5.64 -28.95 -28.61
N CYS A 12 -5.84 -29.15 -29.92
CA CYS A 12 -4.81 -28.89 -30.92
C CYS A 12 -5.10 -27.75 -31.91
N SER A 13 -6.15 -26.95 -31.72
CA SER A 13 -6.49 -25.91 -32.70
C SER A 13 -6.98 -24.64 -32.02
N VAL A 14 -6.04 -23.75 -31.65
CA VAL A 14 -6.02 -22.30 -31.93
C VAL A 14 -4.68 -21.79 -31.37
N MET A 15 -3.58 -22.06 -32.06
CA MET A 15 -2.30 -21.40 -31.83
C MET A 15 -1.74 -20.94 -33.17
N PHE A 16 -2.49 -20.14 -33.91
CA PHE A 16 -1.95 -19.45 -35.08
C PHE A 16 -2.81 -18.24 -35.40
N ALA A 17 -2.34 -17.06 -34.96
CA ALA A 17 -2.39 -15.81 -35.72
C ALA A 17 -2.13 -14.62 -34.79
N PHE A 18 -0.87 -14.35 -34.47
CA PHE A 18 -0.43 -12.98 -34.25
C PHE A 18 1.00 -12.82 -34.77
N ALA A 19 1.14 -12.88 -36.10
CA ALA A 19 2.26 -12.22 -36.76
C ALA A 19 1.89 -10.73 -36.88
N GLN A 20 2.06 -9.97 -35.79
CA GLN A 20 1.98 -8.52 -35.87
C GLN A 20 3.17 -8.05 -36.70
N GLY A 21 2.88 -7.56 -37.91
CA GLY A 21 3.88 -6.98 -38.80
C GLY A 21 4.60 -5.84 -38.09
N ALA A 22 5.85 -6.10 -37.69
CA ALA A 22 6.76 -5.07 -37.24
C ALA A 22 7.07 -4.17 -38.43
N ARG A 23 6.40 -3.02 -38.53
CA ARG A 23 6.81 -1.96 -39.43
C ARG A 23 8.26 -1.61 -39.07
N PRO A 24 9.19 -1.47 -40.04
CA PRO A 24 10.56 -1.10 -39.74
C PRO A 24 10.55 0.25 -39.03
N ILE A 25 10.94 0.23 -37.75
CA ILE A 25 11.05 1.43 -36.92
C ILE A 25 12.13 2.32 -37.55
N PRO A 26 11.81 3.56 -37.96
CA PRO A 26 12.78 4.49 -38.50
C PRO A 26 13.95 4.68 -37.52
N PRO A 27 15.20 4.81 -38.00
CA PRO A 27 16.39 4.85 -37.14
C PRO A 27 16.27 5.91 -36.04
N GLY A 28 15.72 7.09 -36.36
CA GLY A 28 15.57 8.19 -35.40
C GLY A 28 14.77 7.86 -34.13
N ILE A 29 13.80 6.94 -34.20
CA ILE A 29 13.04 6.49 -33.01
C ILE A 29 13.94 5.62 -32.12
N ARG A 30 14.72 4.70 -32.73
CA ARG A 30 15.68 3.87 -31.98
C ARG A 30 16.76 4.72 -31.32
N GLN A 31 17.24 5.77 -31.99
CA GLN A 31 18.21 6.69 -31.39
C GLN A 31 17.62 7.46 -30.20
N ALA A 32 16.37 7.91 -30.28
CA ALA A 32 15.69 8.57 -29.17
C ALA A 32 15.54 7.62 -27.98
N ASP A 33 15.10 6.38 -28.22
CA ASP A 33 14.95 5.35 -27.19
C ASP A 33 16.29 5.02 -26.52
N HIS A 34 17.37 4.82 -27.30
CA HIS A 34 18.71 4.58 -26.74
C HIS A 34 19.24 5.76 -25.92
N THR A 35 18.93 6.99 -26.30
CA THR A 35 19.33 8.19 -25.55
C THR A 35 18.56 8.32 -24.24
N ILE A 36 17.28 7.94 -24.24
CA ILE A 36 16.43 7.89 -23.04
C ILE A 36 16.89 6.77 -22.10
N GLU A 37 17.11 5.56 -22.62
CA GLU A 37 17.61 4.40 -21.84
C GLU A 37 18.97 4.66 -21.20
N GLN A 38 19.88 5.33 -21.93
CA GLN A 38 21.18 5.74 -21.39
C GLN A 38 21.04 6.82 -20.31
N SER A 39 20.06 7.71 -20.44
CA SER A 39 19.78 8.74 -19.44
C SER A 39 19.18 8.14 -18.17
N GLU A 40 18.27 7.17 -18.29
CA GLU A 40 17.66 6.48 -17.14
C GLU A 40 18.66 5.60 -16.38
N LYS A 41 19.60 4.94 -17.07
CA LYS A 41 20.64 4.13 -16.43
C LYS A 41 21.63 4.94 -15.58
N ASN A 42 21.76 6.23 -15.86
CA ASN A 42 22.64 7.15 -15.11
C ASN A 42 21.91 7.90 -13.99
N LEU A 43 20.61 7.66 -13.78
CA LEU A 43 19.92 8.19 -12.61
C LEU A 43 20.32 7.35 -11.39
N PRO A 44 20.83 7.96 -10.30
CA PRO A 44 20.98 7.26 -9.05
C PRO A 44 19.61 6.68 -8.65
N PRO A 45 19.54 5.46 -8.11
CA PRO A 45 18.29 4.89 -7.64
C PRO A 45 17.59 5.89 -6.71
N PRO A 46 16.26 6.05 -6.80
CA PRO A 46 15.54 6.98 -5.94
C PRO A 46 15.90 6.66 -4.50
N LEU A 47 16.61 7.58 -3.86
CA LEU A 47 16.90 7.50 -2.44
C LEU A 47 15.58 7.69 -1.73
N TYR A 48 14.89 6.59 -1.44
CA TYR A 48 13.87 6.57 -0.41
C TYR A 48 14.59 6.89 0.90
N GLN A 49 14.72 8.18 1.20
CA GLN A 49 15.14 8.67 2.50
C GLN A 49 14.03 8.29 3.48
N ARG A 50 14.13 7.05 3.99
CA ARG A 50 13.36 6.65 5.15
C ARG A 50 13.83 7.54 6.28
N SER A 51 13.00 8.50 6.69
CA SER A 51 13.26 9.28 7.89
C SER A 51 13.54 8.29 9.02
N PRO A 52 14.60 8.46 9.81
CA PRO A 52 14.89 7.57 10.92
C PRO A 52 13.66 7.50 11.82
N THR A 53 12.99 6.34 11.86
CA THR A 53 11.86 6.11 12.74
C THR A 53 12.40 6.16 14.16
N ASP A 54 11.99 7.15 14.94
CA ASP A 54 12.31 7.24 16.36
C ASP A 54 11.53 6.15 17.11
N LEU A 55 12.19 5.01 17.34
CA LEU A 55 11.61 3.86 18.02
C LEU A 55 11.18 4.17 19.46
N ALA A 56 11.86 5.11 20.13
CA ALA A 56 11.50 5.50 21.50
C ALA A 56 10.18 6.28 21.49
N LYS A 57 10.03 7.22 20.54
CA LYS A 57 8.78 7.94 20.33
C LYS A 57 7.65 7.01 19.88
N LEU A 58 7.91 6.07 18.98
CA LEU A 58 6.91 5.10 18.52
C LEU A 58 6.35 4.27 19.68
N ARG A 59 7.21 3.80 20.58
CA ARG A 59 6.78 3.09 21.79
C ARG A 59 5.97 3.97 22.72
N HIS A 60 6.44 5.19 22.98
CA HIS A 60 5.74 6.14 23.83
C HIS A 60 4.33 6.47 23.31
N ASP A 61 4.21 6.77 22.01
CA ASP A 61 2.92 7.07 21.36
C ASP A 61 1.96 5.86 21.46
N ALA A 62 2.47 4.63 21.39
CA ALA A 62 1.69 3.40 21.52
C ALA A 62 1.20 3.17 22.97
N ASP A 63 2.08 3.37 23.96
CA ASP A 63 1.73 3.26 25.37
C ASP A 63 0.69 4.32 25.77
N GLU A 64 0.85 5.56 25.28
CA GLU A 64 -0.12 6.63 25.51
C GLU A 64 -1.49 6.32 24.89
N LEU A 65 -1.51 5.79 23.65
CA LEU A 65 -2.74 5.37 23.01
C LEU A 65 -3.46 4.29 23.83
N ALA A 66 -2.73 3.28 24.33
CA ALA A 66 -3.29 2.22 25.14
C ALA A 66 -3.91 2.76 26.44
N SER A 67 -3.20 3.66 27.13
CA SER A 67 -3.69 4.30 28.36
C SER A 67 -4.95 5.12 28.12
N LEU A 68 -4.98 5.95 27.06
CA LEU A 68 -6.16 6.74 26.72
C LEU A 68 -7.36 5.86 26.38
N ALA A 69 -7.15 4.80 25.59
CA ALA A 69 -8.19 3.86 25.20
C ALA A 69 -8.82 3.14 26.42
N GLN A 70 -8.01 2.78 27.41
CA GLN A 70 -8.51 2.18 28.66
C GLN A 70 -9.42 3.13 29.47
N SER A 71 -9.27 4.45 29.30
CA SER A 71 -10.11 5.44 29.98
C SER A 71 -11.48 5.67 29.33
N ILE A 72 -11.71 5.14 28.11
CA ILE A 72 -12.94 5.38 27.34
C ILE A 72 -14.16 4.64 27.91
N PRO A 73 -14.11 3.32 28.22
CA PRO A 73 -15.28 2.59 28.72
C PRO A 73 -16.00 3.25 29.91
N PRO A 74 -15.32 3.67 31.00
CA PRO A 74 -16.02 4.31 32.12
C PRO A 74 -16.65 5.65 31.75
N SER A 75 -16.06 6.40 30.82
CA SER A 75 -16.64 7.67 30.33
C SER A 75 -17.86 7.45 29.43
N VAL A 76 -17.91 6.35 28.68
CA VAL A 76 -19.10 5.94 27.93
C VAL A 76 -20.22 5.53 28.91
N GLU A 77 -19.90 4.81 29.98
CA GLU A 77 -20.90 4.47 31.02
C GLU A 77 -21.48 5.69 31.74
N GLN A 78 -20.72 6.77 31.89
CA GLN A 78 -21.27 8.03 32.41
C GLN A 78 -22.27 8.65 31.42
N THR A 79 -21.97 8.55 30.13
CA THR A 79 -22.84 9.06 29.06
C THR A 79 -24.18 8.31 29.03
N THR A 80 -24.18 6.99 29.23
CA THR A 80 -25.42 6.20 29.32
C THR A 80 -26.26 6.55 30.57
N LYS A 81 -25.63 7.11 31.61
CA LYS A 81 -26.29 7.64 32.82
C LYS A 81 -26.77 9.09 32.66
N GLY A 82 -26.69 9.66 31.45
CA GLY A 82 -27.11 11.03 31.16
C GLY A 82 -26.06 12.10 31.48
N ALA A 83 -24.84 11.71 31.87
CA ALA A 83 -23.74 12.63 32.13
C ALA A 83 -22.71 12.56 31.00
N LEU A 84 -22.66 13.59 30.14
CA LEU A 84 -21.67 13.66 29.06
C LEU A 84 -20.34 14.23 29.60
N PRO A 85 -19.24 13.45 29.65
CA PRO A 85 -17.96 13.95 30.08
C PRO A 85 -17.41 14.90 29.01
N LYS A 86 -17.15 16.16 29.38
CA LYS A 86 -16.71 17.21 28.44
C LYS A 86 -15.40 16.86 27.72
N ASP A 87 -14.58 16.04 28.36
CA ASP A 87 -13.26 15.63 27.92
C ASP A 87 -13.25 14.33 27.11
N LEU A 88 -14.39 13.62 27.00
CA LEU A 88 -14.48 12.39 26.21
C LEU A 88 -14.19 12.64 24.73
N ALA A 89 -14.74 13.71 24.16
CA ALA A 89 -14.52 14.09 22.77
C ALA A 89 -13.03 14.40 22.50
N ASP A 90 -12.37 15.12 23.41
CA ASP A 90 -10.95 15.45 23.30
C ASP A 90 -10.06 14.20 23.42
N ARG A 91 -10.40 13.29 24.34
CA ARG A 91 -9.70 12.01 24.49
C ARG A 91 -9.81 11.15 23.24
N LEU A 92 -11.00 11.04 22.65
CA LEU A 92 -11.21 10.33 21.38
C LEU A 92 -10.41 10.95 20.23
N LYS A 93 -10.41 12.28 20.11
CA LYS A 93 -9.61 13.01 19.12
C LYS A 93 -8.10 12.77 19.29
N LYS A 94 -7.63 12.67 20.54
CA LYS A 94 -6.22 12.37 20.84
C LYS A 94 -5.86 10.94 20.43
N ILE A 95 -6.72 9.96 20.71
CA ILE A 95 -6.54 8.57 20.26
C ILE A 95 -6.46 8.50 18.73
N GLU A 96 -7.36 9.19 18.02
CA GLU A 96 -7.34 9.23 16.54
C GLU A 96 -6.00 9.76 16.01
N LYS A 97 -5.50 10.84 16.62
CA LYS A 97 -4.25 11.48 16.22
C LYS A 97 -3.05 10.54 16.44
N LEU A 98 -2.96 9.91 17.61
CA LEU A 98 -1.91 8.93 17.93
C LEU A 98 -1.96 7.72 16.98
N ALA A 99 -3.15 7.17 16.73
CA ALA A 99 -3.32 6.04 15.82
C ALA A 99 -2.84 6.36 14.40
N LYS A 100 -3.18 7.56 13.90
CA LYS A 100 -2.70 8.06 12.60
C LYS A 100 -1.19 8.21 12.56
N GLN A 101 -0.59 8.76 13.62
CA GLN A 101 0.86 8.94 13.72
C GLN A 101 1.59 7.60 13.73
N LEU A 102 1.16 6.65 14.57
CA LEU A 102 1.74 5.30 14.63
C LEU A 102 1.67 4.59 13.28
N ARG A 103 0.50 4.61 12.61
CA ARG A 103 0.35 4.03 11.28
C ARG A 103 1.32 4.66 10.28
N SER A 104 1.40 5.99 10.26
CA SER A 104 2.31 6.71 9.36
C SER A 104 3.78 6.37 9.62
N GLN A 105 4.18 6.18 10.87
CA GLN A 105 5.57 5.85 11.22
C GLN A 105 5.95 4.41 10.85
N ILE A 106 4.99 3.48 10.87
CA ILE A 106 5.22 2.05 10.53
C ILE A 106 5.13 1.81 9.02
N SER A 107 4.27 2.55 8.31
CA SER A 107 4.09 2.40 6.86
C SER A 107 5.05 3.23 6.00
N GLN A 108 5.97 3.97 6.62
CA GLN A 108 7.05 4.71 5.94
C GLN A 108 8.19 3.80 5.52
#